data_AF-A0A9D4AUS2-F1
#
_entry.id   AF-A0A9D4AUS2-F1
#
_cell.length_a   1.000
_cell.length_b   1.000
_cell.length_c   1.000
_cell.angle_alpha   90.00
_cell.angle_beta   90.00
_cell.angle_gamma   90.00
#
_symmetry.space_group_name_H-M   'P 1'
#
loop_
_entity.id
_entity.type
_entity.pdbx_description
1 polymer ?
#
loop_
_entity_poly.entity_id
_entity_poly.type
_entity_poly.pdbx_seq_one_letter_code
_entity_poly.pdbx_strand_id
1 'polypeptide(L)'
;MQTALQSLMAHHNAIQNWLVKAIPLSLGKITVNSTIPRTDSQLRPDIVVTDAEKKKVLMVDVTVPFENRSPAFHEAQALKALKYTPLAETLKA
;
A
#
# COMPACT_ATOMS: atom_id res chain seq x y z
N MET A 1 23.26 12.70 4.80
CA MET A 1 22.46 11.45 4.89
C MET A 1 20.99 11.71 5.21
N GLN A 2 20.67 12.58 6.19
CA GLN A 2 19.29 12.95 6.57
C GLN A 2 18.41 13.43 5.39
N THR A 3 18.98 14.25 4.49
CA THR A 3 18.29 14.88 3.36
C THR A 3 17.86 13.90 2.25
N ALA A 4 18.63 12.82 2.03
CA ALA A 4 18.31 11.83 0.99
C ALA A 4 17.12 10.95 1.40
N LEU A 5 17.07 10.53 2.66
CA LEU A 5 15.94 9.77 3.21
C LEU A 5 14.65 10.61 3.24
N GLN A 6 14.77 11.90 3.58
CA GLN A 6 13.64 12.84 3.52
C GLN A 6 13.11 13.02 2.09
N SER A 7 13.99 13.11 1.10
CA SER A 7 13.59 13.20 -0.32
C SER A 7 12.86 11.95 -0.80
N LEU A 8 13.36 10.75 -0.44
CA LEU A 8 12.73 9.49 -0.81
C LEU A 8 11.31 9.36 -0.22
N MET A 9 11.15 9.70 1.07
CA MET A 9 9.83 9.69 1.72
C MET A 9 8.90 10.75 1.13
N ALA A 10 9.40 11.94 0.75
CA ALA A 10 8.60 12.96 0.12
C ALA A 10 8.05 12.50 -1.23
N HIS A 11 8.88 11.84 -2.04
CA HIS A 11 8.44 11.29 -3.33
C HIS A 11 7.41 10.18 -3.16
N HIS A 12 7.66 9.25 -2.24
CA HIS A 12 6.71 8.21 -1.86
C HIS A 12 5.35 8.79 -1.45
N ASN A 13 5.36 9.76 -0.52
CA ASN A 13 4.14 10.38 -0.01
C ASN A 13 3.40 11.18 -1.08
N ALA A 14 4.11 11.81 -2.02
CA ALA A 14 3.49 12.50 -3.14
C ALA A 14 2.70 11.52 -4.03
N ILE A 15 3.29 10.36 -4.37
CA ILE A 15 2.63 9.32 -5.16
C ILE A 15 1.43 8.75 -4.40
N GLN A 16 1.60 8.39 -3.13
CA GLN A 16 0.52 7.87 -2.29
C GLN A 16 -0.65 8.86 -2.22
N ASN A 17 -0.38 10.14 -1.96
CA ASN A 17 -1.41 11.17 -1.86
C ASN A 17 -2.12 11.40 -3.20
N TRP A 18 -1.41 11.28 -4.32
CA TRP A 18 -2.02 11.36 -5.65
C TRP A 18 -2.96 10.17 -5.90
N LEU A 19 -2.54 8.95 -5.57
CA LEU A 19 -3.39 7.76 -5.68
C LEU A 19 -4.63 7.86 -4.79
N VAL A 20 -4.49 8.29 -3.53
CA VAL A 20 -5.63 8.49 -2.62
C VAL A 20 -6.66 9.43 -3.21
N LYS A 21 -6.22 10.54 -3.83
CA LYS A 21 -7.12 11.50 -4.50
C LYS A 21 -7.81 10.93 -5.74
N ALA A 22 -7.17 9.97 -6.41
CA ALA A 22 -7.70 9.35 -7.62
C ALA A 22 -8.68 8.20 -7.34
N ILE A 23 -8.67 7.62 -6.14
CA ILE A 23 -9.59 6.53 -5.78
C ILE A 23 -11.02 7.08 -5.66
N PRO A 24 -12.00 6.53 -6.39
CA PRO A 24 -13.40 6.94 -6.26
C PRO A 24 -13.93 6.65 -4.85
N LEU A 25 -14.61 7.63 -4.25
CA LEU A 25 -15.24 7.44 -2.93
C LEU A 25 -16.33 6.35 -2.92
N SER A 26 -16.90 6.05 -4.10
CA SER A 26 -17.86 4.94 -4.28
C SER A 26 -17.23 3.55 -4.11
N LEU A 27 -15.89 3.44 -4.10
CA LEU A 27 -15.18 2.18 -3.91
C LEU A 27 -15.18 1.72 -2.44
N GLY A 28 -15.44 2.64 -1.49
CA GLY A 28 -15.51 2.34 -0.07
C GLY A 28 -14.72 3.32 0.80
N LYS A 29 -14.59 2.98 2.07
CA LYS A 29 -13.83 3.79 3.04
C LYS A 29 -12.34 3.65 2.77
N ILE A 30 -11.67 4.77 2.53
CA ILE A 30 -10.22 4.85 2.33
C ILE A 30 -9.55 5.14 3.68
N THR A 31 -8.53 4.36 4.03
CA THR A 31 -7.60 4.65 5.13
C THR A 31 -6.17 4.62 4.61
N VAL A 32 -5.30 5.39 5.26
CA VAL A 32 -3.90 5.57 4.85
C VAL A 32 -3.00 5.13 5.99
N ASN A 33 -1.92 4.42 5.69
CA ASN A 33 -0.94 3.94 6.67
C ASN A 33 -1.59 3.30 7.91
N SER A 34 -2.59 2.43 7.70
CA SER A 34 -3.45 1.92 8.77
C SER A 34 -3.47 0.39 8.76
N THR A 35 -3.58 -0.21 9.95
CA THR A 35 -3.83 -1.65 10.04
C THR A 35 -5.25 -1.97 9.54
N ILE A 36 -5.45 -3.19 9.09
CA ILE A 36 -6.75 -3.65 8.63
C ILE A 36 -7.55 -4.14 9.84
N PRO A 37 -8.73 -3.56 10.12
CA PRO A 37 -9.55 -3.99 11.25
C PRO A 37 -9.89 -5.47 11.16
N ARG A 38 -10.05 -6.12 12.32
CA ARG A 38 -10.41 -7.55 12.43
C ARG A 38 -9.34 -8.52 11.91
N THR A 39 -8.10 -8.07 11.81
CA THR A 39 -6.93 -8.92 11.59
C THR A 39 -5.96 -8.73 12.75
N ASP A 40 -5.28 -9.80 13.16
CA ASP A 40 -4.21 -9.71 14.17
C ASP A 40 -2.90 -9.15 13.58
N SER A 41 -2.91 -8.79 12.29
CA SER A 41 -1.76 -8.26 11.59
C SER A 41 -1.46 -6.82 12.01
N GLN A 42 -0.21 -6.57 12.37
CA GLN A 42 0.31 -5.21 12.59
C GLN A 42 0.78 -4.53 11.29
N LEU A 43 0.62 -5.20 10.15
CA LEU A 43 0.99 -4.62 8.86
C LEU A 43 0.10 -3.43 8.53
N ARG A 44 0.72 -2.39 7.98
CA ARG A 44 0.08 -1.12 7.63
C ARG A 44 0.34 -0.85 6.15
N PRO A 45 -0.52 -1.33 5.23
CA PRO A 45 -0.46 -0.92 3.84
C PRO A 45 -0.59 0.60 3.75
N ASP A 46 0.05 1.19 2.74
CA ASP A 46 -0.01 2.64 2.53
C ASP A 46 -1.43 3.12 2.30
N ILE A 47 -2.24 2.34 1.57
CA ILE A 47 -3.64 2.64 1.28
C ILE A 47 -4.48 1.36 1.43
N VAL A 48 -5.58 1.47 2.17
CA VAL A 48 -6.58 0.42 2.28
C VAL A 48 -7.94 1.00 1.91
N VAL A 49 -8.68 0.31 1.04
CA VAL A 49 -10.07 0.63 0.74
C VAL A 49 -10.96 -0.52 1.20
N THR A 50 -11.92 -0.23 2.05
CA THR A 50 -12.87 -1.22 2.57
C THR A 50 -14.28 -0.93 2.08
N ASP A 51 -14.85 -1.89 1.36
CA ASP A 51 -16.27 -1.95 1.01
C ASP A 51 -16.93 -2.97 1.96
N ALA A 52 -17.58 -2.45 3.00
CA ALA A 52 -18.22 -3.28 4.02
C ALA A 52 -19.44 -4.03 3.46
N GLU A 53 -20.19 -3.40 2.55
CA GLU A 53 -21.38 -3.97 1.93
C GLU A 53 -21.02 -5.17 1.06
N LYS A 54 -19.96 -5.03 0.24
CA LYS A 54 -19.48 -6.12 -0.64
C LYS A 54 -18.50 -7.07 0.05
N LYS A 55 -18.14 -6.82 1.32
CA LYS A 55 -17.08 -7.52 2.06
C LYS A 55 -15.77 -7.61 1.27
N LYS A 56 -15.37 -6.50 0.65
CA LYS A 56 -14.12 -6.42 -0.13
C LYS A 56 -13.13 -5.48 0.52
N VAL A 57 -11.87 -5.89 0.49
CA VAL A 57 -10.73 -5.07 0.92
C VAL A 57 -9.76 -4.97 -0.26
N LEU A 58 -9.44 -3.74 -0.64
CA LEU A 58 -8.36 -3.44 -1.59
C LEU A 58 -7.18 -2.89 -0.80
N MET A 59 -6.01 -3.51 -0.97
CA MET A 59 -4.76 -3.06 -0.38
C MET A 59 -3.85 -2.56 -1.50
N VAL A 60 -3.31 -1.35 -1.32
CA VAL A 60 -2.34 -0.76 -2.24
C VAL A 60 -1.15 -0.29 -1.41
N ASP A 61 0.04 -0.64 -1.87
CA ASP A 61 1.30 -0.28 -1.24
C ASP A 61 2.23 0.26 -2.33
N VAL A 62 2.86 1.40 -2.04
CA VAL A 62 3.70 2.15 -2.97
C VAL A 62 5.15 1.83 -2.66
N THR A 63 5.96 1.77 -3.72
CA THR A 63 7.41 1.66 -3.58
C THR A 63 8.08 2.46 -4.68
N VAL A 64 9.17 3.13 -4.32
CA VAL A 64 9.99 3.90 -5.25
C VAL A 64 11.40 3.29 -5.17
N PRO A 65 11.75 2.35 -6.06
CA PRO A 65 13.11 1.81 -6.08
C PRO A 65 14.10 2.92 -6.47
N PHE A 66 15.33 2.81 -5.96
CA PHE A 66 16.38 3.76 -6.29
C PHE A 66 17.00 3.47 -7.67
N GLU A 67 17.09 2.19 -8.02
CA GLU A 67 17.64 1.73 -9.30
C GLU A 67 16.65 1.95 -10.45
N ASN A 68 17.12 2.60 -11.52
CA ASN A 68 16.28 3.03 -12.65
C ASN A 68 15.98 1.95 -13.71
N ARG A 69 16.11 0.66 -13.40
CA ARG A 69 15.92 -0.43 -14.40
C ARG A 69 14.70 -1.28 -14.08
N SER A 70 14.06 -1.83 -15.12
CA SER A 70 12.88 -2.68 -15.00
C SER A 70 13.01 -3.83 -13.98
N PRO A 71 14.17 -4.49 -13.80
CA PRO A 71 14.29 -5.54 -12.78
C PRO A 71 14.05 -5.02 -11.36
N ALA A 72 14.49 -3.81 -11.04
CA ALA A 72 14.31 -3.22 -9.71
C ALA A 72 12.84 -2.96 -9.38
N PHE A 73 12.04 -2.57 -10.38
CA PHE A 73 10.59 -2.42 -10.21
C PHE A 73 9.91 -3.77 -9.97
N HIS A 74 10.25 -4.81 -10.74
CA HIS A 74 9.68 -6.14 -10.55
C HIS A 74 10.08 -6.76 -9.21
N GLU A 75 11.35 -6.61 -8.81
CA GLU A 75 11.83 -7.10 -7.53
C GLU A 75 11.15 -6.37 -6.36
N ALA A 76 11.10 -5.03 -6.40
CA ALA A 76 10.42 -4.25 -5.37
C ALA A 76 8.93 -4.61 -5.26
N GLN A 77 8.25 -4.80 -6.40
CA GLN A 77 6.86 -5.26 -6.42
C GLN A 77 6.73 -6.66 -5.80
N ALA A 78 7.59 -7.62 -6.18
CA ALA A 78 7.56 -8.98 -5.67
C ALA A 78 7.79 -9.04 -4.15
N LEU A 79 8.72 -8.23 -3.63
CA LEU A 79 8.99 -8.12 -2.19
C LEU A 79 7.78 -7.58 -1.42
N LYS A 80 7.09 -6.56 -1.96
CA LYS A 80 5.86 -6.04 -1.35
C LYS A 80 4.74 -7.08 -1.41
N ALA A 81 4.56 -7.76 -2.54
CA ALA A 81 3.57 -8.83 -2.65
C ALA A 81 3.82 -9.92 -1.60
N LEU A 82 5.06 -10.42 -1.52
CA LEU A 82 5.47 -11.43 -0.53
C LEU A 82 5.20 -10.98 0.91
N LYS A 83 5.51 -9.73 1.25
CA LYS A 83 5.25 -9.15 2.58
C LYS A 83 3.77 -9.21 2.97
N TYR A 84 2.87 -8.94 2.03
CA TYR A 84 1.43 -8.84 2.31
C TYR A 84 0.64 -10.11 1.98
N THR A 85 1.24 -11.12 1.32
CA THR A 85 0.58 -12.40 1.00
C THR A 85 -0.11 -13.02 2.22
N PRO A 86 0.53 -13.16 3.41
CA PRO A 86 -0.14 -13.78 4.55
C PRO A 86 -1.41 -13.04 4.99
N LEU A 87 -1.37 -11.69 4.98
CA LEU A 87 -2.52 -10.86 5.32
C LEU A 87 -3.63 -10.98 4.27
N ALA A 88 -3.28 -11.03 2.98
CA ALA A 88 -4.24 -11.25 1.92
C ALA A 88 -4.93 -12.63 2.04
N GLU A 89 -4.21 -13.67 2.43
CA GLU A 89 -4.79 -14.99 2.68
C GLU A 89 -5.72 -15.00 3.90
N THR A 90 -5.35 -14.34 5.00
CA THR A 90 -6.23 -14.19 6.18
C THR A 90 -7.56 -13.51 5.83
N LEU A 91 -7.55 -12.54 4.92
CA LEU A 91 -8.75 -11.79 4.52
C LEU A 91 -9.64 -12.51 3.49
N LYS A 92 -9.14 -13.57 2.85
CA LYS A 92 -9.92 -14.41 1.93
C LYS A 92 -10.74 -15.48 2.64
N ALA A 93 -10.29 -15.91 3.83
CA ALA A 93 -10.92 -16.93 4.65
C ALA A 93 -12.25 -16.42 5.27
#